data_AF-H5V4U0-F1
#
_entry.id   AF-H5V4U0-F1
#
_cell.length_a   1.000
_cell.length_b   1.000
_cell.length_c   1.000
_cell.angle_alpha   90.00
_cell.angle_beta   90.00
_cell.angle_gamma   90.00
#
_symmetry.space_group_name_H-M   'P 1'
#
loop_
_entity.id
_entity.type
_entity.pdbx_description
1 polymer ?
#
loop_
_entity_poly.entity_id
_entity_poly.type
_entity_poly.pdbx_seq_one_letter_code
_entity_poly.pdbx_strand_id
1 'polypeptide(L)'
;MKVLTNPLRTLLLVMGVVFLMACKDQKNVTFTSPENRVKLHSELSWPDKSYLVIAYHDVKDNTADQRFMSVRTSALREQFAWLRENGYQPISVADIRAAHRNEKTLPKKAVLLTFDDGYRSFYTRVYPLLQAYNWPALWAPVGKWVDTPLDQKVKFGDEYVEREHFSTWEQIAELAKSPLIEIGGHT
;
A
#
# COMPACT_ATOMS: atom_id res chain seq x y z
N MET A 1 -66.44 11.28 1.91
CA MET A 1 -65.33 12.03 1.27
C MET A 1 -65.00 13.26 2.11
N LYS A 2 -63.93 13.23 2.92
CA LYS A 2 -63.50 14.40 3.71
C LYS A 2 -62.63 15.29 2.82
N VAL A 3 -63.11 16.49 2.53
CA VAL A 3 -62.39 17.54 1.80
C VAL A 3 -61.17 17.92 2.63
N LEU A 4 -59.96 17.83 2.07
CA LEU A 4 -58.76 18.33 2.73
C LEU A 4 -58.96 19.80 3.11
N THR A 5 -58.74 20.15 4.39
CA THR A 5 -58.81 21.53 4.85
C THR A 5 -57.71 22.36 4.17
N ASN A 6 -58.04 23.63 3.85
CA ASN A 6 -57.16 24.58 3.15
C ASN A 6 -55.67 24.56 3.59
N PRO A 7 -55.30 24.51 4.89
CA PRO A 7 -53.89 24.54 5.28
C PRO A 7 -53.08 23.30 4.86
N LEU A 8 -53.69 22.11 4.87
CA LEU A 8 -52.99 20.86 4.48
C LEU A 8 -52.75 20.81 2.97
N ARG A 9 -53.69 21.33 2.19
CA ARG A 9 -53.56 21.50 0.73
C ARG A 9 -52.45 22.49 0.38
N THR A 10 -52.38 23.62 1.08
CA THR A 10 -51.31 24.62 0.88
C THR A 10 -49.94 24.05 1.28
N LEU A 11 -49.86 23.31 2.39
CA LEU A 11 -48.61 22.66 2.81
C LEU A 11 -48.12 21.64 1.78
N LEU A 12 -49.01 20.80 1.25
CA LEU A 12 -48.67 19.83 0.20
C LEU A 12 -48.22 20.51 -1.11
N LEU A 13 -48.86 21.63 -1.49
CA LEU A 13 -48.46 22.44 -2.64
C LEU A 13 -47.07 23.06 -2.44
N VAL A 14 -46.80 23.65 -1.27
CA VAL A 14 -45.49 24.23 -0.94
C VAL A 14 -44.41 23.15 -0.92
N MET A 15 -44.68 22.00 -0.30
CA MET A 15 -43.74 20.87 -0.26
C MET A 15 -43.45 20.34 -1.67
N GLY A 16 -44.47 20.28 -2.55
CA GLY A 16 -44.30 19.91 -3.96
C GLY A 16 -43.43 20.89 -4.75
N VAL A 17 -43.58 22.20 -4.52
CA VAL A 17 -42.73 23.23 -5.14
C VAL A 17 -41.28 23.13 -4.66
N VAL A 18 -41.07 22.88 -3.37
CA VAL A 18 -39.71 22.69 -2.80
C VAL A 18 -39.03 21.45 -3.39
N PHE A 19 -39.75 20.32 -3.52
CA PHE A 19 -39.21 19.11 -4.16
C PHE A 19 -38.87 19.33 -5.64
N LEU A 20 -39.65 20.12 -6.38
CA LEU A 20 -39.34 20.46 -7.77
C LEU A 20 -38.13 21.39 -7.92
N MET A 21 -37.90 22.29 -6.95
CA MET A 21 -36.72 23.16 -6.95
C MET A 21 -35.44 22.45 -6.51
N ALA A 22 -35.53 21.40 -5.70
CA ALA A 22 -34.39 20.59 -5.26
C ALA A 22 -33.65 19.86 -6.40
N CYS A 23 -34.30 19.69 -7.56
CA CYS A 23 -33.68 19.09 -8.75
C CYS A 23 -32.88 20.09 -9.61
N LYS A 24 -32.76 21.37 -9.22
CA LYS A 24 -32.16 22.41 -10.05
C LYS A 24 -30.66 22.66 -9.79
N ASP A 25 -30.02 21.89 -8.92
CA ASP A 25 -28.57 21.97 -8.68
C ASP A 25 -27.79 20.92 -9.48
N GLN A 26 -28.11 20.82 -10.78
CA GLN A 26 -27.31 20.07 -11.72
C GLN A 26 -26.18 21.01 -12.15
N LYS A 27 -25.07 21.02 -11.39
CA LYS A 27 -23.84 21.69 -11.82
C LYS A 27 -23.58 21.29 -13.27
N ASN A 28 -23.56 22.26 -14.19
CA ASN A 28 -23.29 22.01 -15.60
C ASN A 28 -21.91 21.33 -15.71
N VAL A 29 -21.89 20.02 -15.90
CA VAL A 29 -20.65 19.27 -16.14
C VAL A 29 -20.23 19.58 -17.57
N THR A 30 -19.34 20.56 -17.73
CA THR A 30 -18.76 20.87 -19.03
C THR A 30 -17.81 19.75 -19.43
N PHE A 31 -18.05 19.15 -20.61
CA PHE A 31 -17.13 18.19 -21.19
C PHE A 31 -15.75 18.84 -21.35
N THR A 32 -14.72 18.23 -20.74
CA THR A 32 -13.33 18.62 -20.91
C THR A 32 -12.66 17.60 -21.81
N SER A 33 -12.13 18.06 -22.95
CA SER A 33 -11.49 17.18 -23.91
C SER A 33 -10.15 16.63 -23.39
N PRO A 34 -9.66 15.51 -23.94
CA PRO A 34 -8.41 14.88 -23.53
C PRO A 34 -7.20 15.81 -23.47
N GLU A 35 -7.11 16.79 -24.36
CA GLU A 35 -6.02 17.76 -24.44
C GLU A 35 -6.10 18.86 -23.37
N ASN A 36 -7.30 19.14 -22.87
CA ASN A 36 -7.58 20.19 -21.89
C ASN A 36 -7.77 19.65 -20.47
N ARG A 37 -7.79 18.31 -20.30
CA ARG A 37 -7.87 17.69 -18.98
C ARG A 37 -6.55 17.84 -18.23
N VAL A 38 -6.60 17.83 -16.90
CA VAL A 38 -5.41 17.70 -16.07
C VAL A 38 -4.74 16.37 -16.40
N LYS A 39 -3.47 16.43 -16.85
CA LYS A 39 -2.69 15.22 -17.14
C LYS A 39 -2.50 14.40 -15.86
N LEU A 40 -2.70 13.09 -15.98
CA LEU A 40 -2.39 12.17 -14.89
C LEU A 40 -0.87 12.14 -14.68
N HIS A 41 -0.43 11.86 -13.46
CA HIS A 41 1.00 11.70 -13.17
C HIS A 41 1.65 10.59 -14.01
N SER A 42 0.88 9.57 -14.39
CA SER A 42 1.31 8.49 -15.28
C SER A 42 1.61 8.94 -16.72
N GLU A 43 1.12 10.11 -17.14
CA GLU A 43 1.35 10.67 -18.47
C GLU A 43 2.56 11.63 -18.50
N LEU A 44 3.11 11.96 -17.34
CA LEU A 44 4.30 12.79 -17.21
C LEU A 44 5.56 11.94 -17.38
N SER A 45 6.65 12.56 -17.83
CA SER A 45 7.95 11.91 -17.82
C SER A 45 8.39 11.61 -16.39
N TRP A 46 9.05 10.47 -16.20
CA TRP A 46 9.63 10.12 -14.90
C TRP A 46 10.57 11.23 -14.40
N PRO A 47 10.36 11.80 -13.22
CA PRO A 47 11.18 12.90 -12.73
C PRO A 47 12.63 12.45 -12.49
N ASP A 48 13.59 13.35 -12.74
CA ASP A 48 15.01 13.06 -12.48
C ASP A 48 15.26 12.81 -11.00
N LYS A 49 16.16 11.88 -10.70
CA LYS A 49 16.55 11.48 -9.33
C LYS A 49 15.37 11.10 -8.42
N SER A 50 14.24 10.67 -9.00
CA SER A 50 13.05 10.23 -8.26
C SER A 50 12.92 8.72 -8.24
N TYR A 51 12.30 8.22 -7.17
CA TYR A 51 11.92 6.83 -6.98
C TYR A 51 10.56 6.76 -6.28
N LEU A 52 9.85 5.66 -6.48
CA LEU A 52 8.65 5.34 -5.70
C LEU A 52 9.03 4.45 -4.52
N VAL A 53 8.24 4.53 -3.46
CA VAL A 53 8.31 3.61 -2.32
C VAL A 53 6.97 2.91 -2.22
N ILE A 54 6.98 1.58 -2.21
CA ILE A 54 5.77 0.77 -2.04
C ILE A 54 5.90 0.00 -0.74
N ALA A 55 5.01 0.30 0.19
CA ALA A 55 4.94 -0.35 1.49
C ALA A 55 3.98 -1.54 1.48
N TYR A 56 4.50 -2.67 1.90
CA TYR A 56 3.78 -3.91 2.15
C TYR A 56 3.85 -4.26 3.63
N HIS A 57 2.86 -5.01 4.10
CA HIS A 57 2.83 -5.54 5.47
C HIS A 57 2.80 -7.07 5.38
N ASP A 58 1.75 -7.72 5.89
CA ASP A 58 1.68 -9.17 5.90
C ASP A 58 1.29 -9.77 4.52
N VAL A 59 1.66 -11.04 4.30
CA VAL A 59 1.38 -11.79 3.08
C VAL A 59 0.82 -13.16 3.45
N LYS A 60 -0.39 -13.46 2.97
CA LYS A 60 -1.11 -14.71 3.27
C LYS A 60 -1.48 -15.46 2.00
N ASP A 61 -1.45 -16.79 2.03
CA ASP A 61 -1.78 -17.59 0.84
C ASP A 61 -3.29 -17.57 0.53
N ASN A 62 -4.12 -17.52 1.57
CA ASN A 62 -5.57 -17.62 1.44
C ASN A 62 -6.26 -16.25 1.59
N THR A 63 -6.87 -15.98 2.74
CA THR A 63 -7.64 -14.75 2.95
C THR A 63 -6.73 -13.66 3.49
N ALA A 64 -6.72 -12.52 2.79
CA ALA A 64 -6.11 -11.30 3.29
C ALA A 64 -6.91 -10.82 4.53
N ASP A 65 -6.18 -10.66 5.62
CA ASP A 65 -6.63 -10.10 6.89
C ASP A 65 -6.30 -8.61 6.95
N GLN A 66 -7.32 -7.77 7.10
CA GLN A 66 -7.17 -6.31 7.15
C GLN A 66 -6.49 -5.83 8.42
N ARG A 67 -6.54 -6.61 9.52
CA ARG A 67 -5.87 -6.26 10.80
C ARG A 67 -4.35 -6.12 10.66
N PHE A 68 -3.78 -6.81 9.67
CA PHE A 68 -2.35 -6.85 9.38
C PHE A 68 -2.03 -6.23 8.01
N MET A 69 -2.97 -5.47 7.43
CA MET A 69 -2.87 -4.85 6.10
C MET A 69 -2.36 -5.82 5.02
N SER A 70 -2.82 -7.06 5.08
CA SER A 70 -2.19 -8.12 4.29
C SER A 70 -2.66 -8.16 2.84
N VAL A 71 -1.80 -8.70 1.98
CA VAL A 71 -2.15 -9.08 0.60
C VAL A 71 -2.08 -10.59 0.43
N ARG A 72 -2.75 -11.11 -0.60
CA ARG A 72 -2.59 -12.51 -0.99
C ARG A 72 -1.21 -12.73 -1.60
N THR A 73 -0.60 -13.89 -1.37
CA THR A 73 0.65 -14.28 -2.05
C THR A 73 0.49 -14.25 -3.58
N SER A 74 -0.67 -14.67 -4.11
CA SER A 74 -0.99 -14.58 -5.53
C SER A 74 -1.04 -13.13 -6.02
N ALA A 75 -1.65 -12.23 -5.24
CA ALA A 75 -1.73 -10.81 -5.56
C ALA A 75 -0.35 -10.13 -5.52
N LEU A 76 0.50 -10.47 -4.55
CA LEU A 76 1.87 -9.97 -4.51
C LEU A 76 2.66 -10.39 -5.77
N ARG A 77 2.52 -11.65 -6.20
CA ARG A 77 3.15 -12.14 -7.45
C ARG A 77 2.65 -11.39 -8.68
N GLU A 78 1.35 -11.14 -8.77
CA GLU A 78 0.75 -10.35 -9.86
C GLU A 78 1.26 -8.90 -9.85
N GLN A 79 1.39 -8.29 -8.66
CA GLN A 79 1.95 -6.94 -8.53
C GLN A 79 3.43 -6.89 -8.93
N PHE A 80 4.24 -7.89 -8.55
CA PHE A 80 5.64 -7.99 -8.98
C PHE A 80 5.74 -8.20 -10.50
N ALA A 81 4.90 -9.05 -11.07
CA ALA A 81 4.81 -9.22 -12.52
C ALA A 81 4.45 -7.90 -13.21
N TRP A 82 3.44 -7.18 -12.70
CA TRP A 82 3.03 -5.89 -13.24
C TRP A 82 4.14 -4.85 -13.18
N LEU A 83 4.86 -4.74 -12.05
CA LEU A 83 6.02 -3.83 -11.93
C LEU A 83 7.07 -4.14 -13.00
N ARG A 84 7.42 -5.42 -13.16
CA ARG A 84 8.39 -5.88 -14.15
C ARG A 84 7.94 -5.56 -15.58
N GLU A 85 6.71 -5.92 -15.93
CA GLU A 85 6.13 -5.72 -17.26
C GLU A 85 6.00 -4.24 -17.63
N ASN A 86 5.79 -3.38 -16.64
CA ASN A 86 5.71 -1.93 -16.83
C ASN A 86 7.07 -1.22 -16.72
N GLY A 87 8.16 -1.98 -16.61
CA GLY A 87 9.53 -1.47 -16.64
C GLY A 87 10.00 -0.77 -15.38
N TYR A 88 9.32 -0.98 -14.25
CA TYR A 88 9.82 -0.53 -12.94
C TYR A 88 11.08 -1.29 -12.57
N GLN A 89 12.00 -0.58 -11.92
CA GLN A 89 13.34 -1.07 -11.59
C GLN A 89 13.51 -1.08 -10.07
N PRO A 90 13.38 -2.23 -9.41
CA PRO A 90 13.62 -2.33 -7.99
C PRO A 90 15.04 -1.93 -7.62
N ILE A 91 15.17 -1.03 -6.64
CA ILE A 91 16.44 -0.47 -6.17
C ILE A 91 16.63 -0.71 -4.68
N SER A 92 17.89 -0.78 -4.25
CA SER A 92 18.26 -0.93 -2.84
C SER A 92 18.38 0.42 -2.14
N VAL A 93 18.40 0.41 -0.80
CA VAL A 93 18.75 1.60 0.00
C VAL A 93 20.16 2.09 -0.30
N ALA A 94 21.09 1.17 -0.60
CA ALA A 94 22.45 1.52 -1.01
C ALA A 94 22.46 2.29 -2.34
N ASP A 95 21.60 1.93 -3.31
CA ASP A 95 21.46 2.67 -4.57
C ASP A 95 20.94 4.09 -4.34
N ILE A 96 19.95 4.25 -3.46
CA ILE A 96 19.40 5.56 -3.07
C ILE A 96 20.50 6.42 -2.44
N ARG A 97 21.26 5.86 -1.50
CA ARG A 97 22.35 6.56 -0.82
C ARG A 97 23.47 6.96 -1.78
N ALA A 98 23.87 6.07 -2.70
CA ALA A 98 24.85 6.38 -3.74
C ALA A 98 24.35 7.49 -4.68
N ALA A 99 23.07 7.46 -5.05
CA ALA A 99 22.48 8.50 -5.88
C ALA A 99 22.37 9.85 -5.18
N HIS A 100 22.07 9.85 -3.88
CA HIS A 100 22.10 11.06 -3.07
C HIS A 100 23.50 11.69 -3.02
N ARG A 101 24.56 10.87 -2.98
CA ARG A 101 25.96 11.31 -3.03
C ARG A 101 26.46 11.63 -4.46
N ASN A 102 25.59 11.55 -5.47
CA ASN A 102 25.94 11.69 -6.89
C ASN A 102 26.98 10.68 -7.40
N GLU A 103 27.10 9.52 -6.75
CA GLU A 103 28.00 8.42 -7.16
C GLU A 103 27.35 7.52 -8.22
N LYS A 104 26.01 7.53 -8.28
CA LYS A 104 25.20 6.73 -9.21
C LYS A 104 23.97 7.51 -9.64
N THR A 105 23.42 7.23 -10.82
CA THR A 105 22.11 7.73 -11.22
C THR A 105 21.07 6.63 -11.01
N LEU A 106 19.94 6.96 -10.39
CA LEU A 106 18.83 6.01 -10.29
C LEU A 106 18.26 5.71 -11.68
N PRO A 107 17.87 4.46 -11.95
CA PRO A 107 17.20 4.13 -13.19
C PRO A 107 15.85 4.87 -13.29
N LYS A 108 15.36 5.08 -14.52
CA LYS A 108 13.97 5.51 -14.72
C LYS A 108 13.03 4.46 -14.12
N LYS A 109 11.91 4.91 -13.57
CA LYS A 109 10.94 4.04 -12.88
C LYS A 109 11.53 3.26 -11.71
N ALA A 110 12.50 3.86 -11.01
CA ALA A 110 13.07 3.30 -9.79
C ALA A 110 11.99 3.08 -8.72
N VAL A 111 12.00 1.91 -8.07
CA VAL A 111 11.07 1.58 -6.99
C VAL A 111 11.81 0.93 -5.83
N LEU A 112 11.58 1.41 -4.62
CA LEU A 112 11.99 0.74 -3.39
C LEU A 112 10.79 -0.08 -2.89
N LEU A 113 10.99 -1.38 -2.74
CA LEU A 113 10.01 -2.26 -2.10
C LEU A 113 10.32 -2.30 -0.60
N THR A 114 9.35 -1.93 0.23
CA THR A 114 9.48 -1.94 1.69
C THR A 114 8.45 -2.89 2.29
N PHE A 115 8.87 -3.62 3.31
CA PHE A 115 8.01 -4.53 4.07
C PHE A 115 8.15 -4.20 5.55
N ASP A 116 7.02 -3.99 6.21
CA ASP A 116 7.01 -3.44 7.57
C ASP A 116 6.65 -4.51 8.62
N ASP A 117 6.70 -4.12 9.89
CA ASP A 117 6.30 -4.88 11.10
C ASP A 117 7.12 -6.12 11.48
N GLY A 118 7.79 -6.78 10.54
CA GLY A 118 8.58 -7.98 10.83
C GLY A 118 7.80 -9.29 10.77
N TYR A 119 6.70 -9.35 10.01
CA TYR A 119 5.91 -10.57 9.84
C TYR A 119 6.75 -11.75 9.31
N ARG A 120 6.49 -12.96 9.80
CA ARG A 120 7.13 -14.22 9.36
C ARG A 120 6.86 -14.53 7.89
N SER A 121 5.78 -13.98 7.34
CA SER A 121 5.45 -14.08 5.92
C SER A 121 6.52 -13.44 5.03
N PHE A 122 7.23 -12.41 5.50
CA PHE A 122 8.37 -11.86 4.76
C PHE A 122 9.43 -12.95 4.52
N TYR A 123 9.84 -13.63 5.59
CA TYR A 123 10.82 -14.72 5.52
C TYR A 123 10.33 -15.91 4.67
N THR A 124 9.08 -16.34 4.89
CA THR A 124 8.57 -17.59 4.31
C THR A 124 7.97 -17.46 2.91
N ARG A 125 7.56 -16.25 2.48
CA ARG A 125 6.83 -16.02 1.22
C ARG A 125 7.46 -14.93 0.36
N VAL A 126 7.80 -13.79 0.96
CA VAL A 126 8.33 -12.64 0.22
C VAL A 126 9.77 -12.88 -0.21
N TYR A 127 10.64 -13.29 0.72
CA TYR A 127 12.06 -13.45 0.46
C TYR A 127 12.37 -14.44 -0.67
N PRO A 128 11.73 -15.63 -0.74
CA PRO A 128 11.89 -16.53 -1.88
C PRO A 128 11.51 -15.89 -3.23
N LEU A 129 10.48 -15.03 -3.26
CA LEU A 129 10.12 -14.28 -4.47
C LEU A 129 11.18 -13.23 -4.81
N LEU A 130 11.68 -12.47 -3.84
CA LEU A 130 12.76 -11.51 -4.05
C LEU A 130 14.02 -12.18 -4.59
N GLN A 131 14.38 -13.36 -4.07
CA GLN A 131 15.48 -14.16 -4.58
C GLN A 131 15.24 -14.60 -6.03
N ALA A 132 14.06 -15.12 -6.34
CA ALA A 132 13.72 -15.58 -7.69
C ALA A 132 13.79 -14.45 -8.74
N TYR A 133 13.47 -13.22 -8.34
CA TYR A 133 13.54 -12.03 -9.20
C TYR A 133 14.90 -11.32 -9.13
N ASN A 134 15.76 -11.69 -8.19
CA ASN A 134 16.97 -10.97 -7.81
C ASN A 134 16.69 -9.48 -7.52
N TRP A 135 15.64 -9.23 -6.72
CA TRP A 135 15.16 -7.89 -6.39
C TRP A 135 15.53 -7.50 -4.96
N PRO A 136 16.08 -6.27 -4.76
CA PRO A 136 16.34 -5.76 -3.42
C PRO A 136 15.05 -5.30 -2.74
N ALA A 137 15.05 -5.32 -1.41
CA ALA A 137 13.99 -4.76 -0.57
C ALA A 137 14.54 -4.23 0.76
N LEU A 138 13.76 -3.39 1.43
CA LEU A 138 13.94 -3.04 2.82
C LEU A 138 12.92 -3.77 3.68
N TRP A 139 13.36 -4.35 4.79
CA TRP A 139 12.49 -4.99 5.78
C TRP A 139 12.66 -4.30 7.13
N ALA A 140 11.58 -3.75 7.68
CA ALA A 140 11.58 -2.96 8.90
C ALA A 140 10.79 -3.67 10.02
N PRO A 141 11.43 -4.58 10.78
CA PRO A 141 10.81 -5.20 11.95
C PRO A 141 10.63 -4.24 13.12
N VAL A 142 9.55 -4.44 13.89
CA VAL A 142 9.44 -3.89 15.25
C VAL A 142 10.23 -4.80 16.19
N GLY A 143 11.33 -4.29 16.75
CA GLY A 143 12.26 -5.10 17.56
C GLY A 143 11.56 -5.84 18.71
N LYS A 144 10.67 -5.16 19.45
CA LYS A 144 9.94 -5.74 20.57
C LYS A 144 9.01 -6.91 20.19
N TRP A 145 8.43 -6.88 18.99
CA TRP A 145 7.56 -7.96 18.52
C TRP A 145 8.37 -9.20 18.14
N VAL A 146 9.49 -9.00 17.46
CA VAL A 146 10.45 -10.05 17.13
C VAL A 146 11.05 -10.67 18.40
N ASP A 147 11.36 -9.85 19.40
CA ASP A 147 11.98 -10.27 20.66
C ASP A 147 11.02 -11.01 21.62
N THR A 148 9.75 -11.14 21.26
CA THR A 148 8.78 -11.89 22.08
C THR A 148 9.22 -13.37 22.17
N PRO A 149 9.25 -13.98 23.37
CA PRO A 149 9.58 -15.40 23.55
C PRO A 149 8.71 -16.32 22.71
N LEU A 150 9.27 -17.47 22.29
CA LEU A 150 8.60 -18.38 21.35
C LEU A 150 7.31 -19.00 21.90
N ASP A 151 7.17 -19.07 23.22
CA ASP A 151 6.03 -19.61 23.96
C ASP A 151 5.00 -18.54 24.36
N GLN A 152 5.18 -17.29 23.91
CA GLN A 152 4.33 -16.16 24.27
C GLN A 152 3.69 -15.50 23.04
N LYS A 153 2.46 -15.01 23.23
CA LYS A 153 1.79 -14.19 22.22
C LYS A 153 2.44 -12.81 22.12
N VAL A 154 2.51 -12.28 20.90
CA VAL A 154 3.03 -10.93 20.63
C VAL A 154 1.96 -9.90 20.99
N LYS A 155 2.34 -8.88 21.74
CA LYS A 155 1.49 -7.72 22.01
C LYS A 155 1.50 -6.76 20.80
N PHE A 156 0.55 -6.95 19.89
CA PHE A 156 0.37 -6.16 18.68
C PHE A 156 -0.68 -5.06 18.95
N GLY A 157 -0.19 -3.85 19.26
CA GLY A 157 -1.06 -2.77 19.74
C GLY A 157 -1.77 -3.16 21.03
N ASP A 158 -3.11 -3.18 20.97
CA ASP A 158 -3.98 -3.55 22.09
C ASP A 158 -4.37 -5.05 22.09
N GLU A 159 -3.93 -5.81 21.09
CA GLU A 159 -4.26 -7.23 20.94
C GLU A 159 -3.05 -8.14 21.22
N TYR A 160 -3.34 -9.41 21.54
CA TYR A 160 -2.34 -10.46 21.59
C TYR A 160 -2.52 -11.40 20.41
N VAL A 161 -1.45 -11.57 19.63
CA VAL A 161 -1.44 -12.34 18.39
C VAL A 161 -0.48 -13.53 18.53
N GLU A 162 -0.79 -14.64 17.87
CA GLU A 162 0.06 -15.84 17.91
C GLU A 162 1.50 -15.54 17.46
N ARG A 163 2.47 -16.16 18.13
CA ARG A 163 3.90 -15.87 17.95
C ARG A 163 4.36 -16.09 16.52
N GLU A 164 3.77 -17.06 15.84
CA GLU A 164 4.14 -17.49 14.50
C GLU A 164 3.83 -16.44 13.42
N HIS A 165 3.04 -15.42 13.74
CA HIS A 165 2.82 -14.29 12.82
C HIS A 165 4.07 -13.45 12.64
N PHE A 166 4.95 -13.36 13.64
CA PHE A 166 6.15 -12.51 13.59
C PHE A 166 7.41 -13.35 13.42
N SER A 167 8.43 -12.75 12.82
CA SER A 167 9.72 -13.42 12.61
C SER A 167 10.49 -13.59 13.90
N THR A 168 11.55 -14.39 13.86
CA THR A 168 12.52 -14.52 14.95
C THR A 168 13.80 -13.75 14.64
N TRP A 169 14.63 -13.50 15.65
CA TRP A 169 15.94 -12.89 15.44
C TRP A 169 16.86 -13.76 14.58
N GLU A 170 16.74 -15.09 14.64
CA GLU A 170 17.50 -16.00 13.77
C GLU A 170 17.14 -15.78 12.30
N GLN A 171 15.84 -15.65 11.99
CA GLN A 171 15.36 -15.38 10.62
C GLN A 171 15.84 -14.01 10.12
N ILE A 172 15.80 -12.98 10.97
CA ILE A 172 16.31 -11.64 10.61
C ILE A 172 17.82 -11.68 10.42
N ALA A 173 18.57 -12.33 11.30
CA ALA A 173 20.02 -12.45 11.20
C ALA A 173 20.46 -13.27 9.97
N GLU A 174 19.66 -14.24 9.54
CA GLU A 174 19.86 -14.92 8.26
C GLU A 174 19.69 -13.96 7.08
N LEU A 175 18.55 -13.24 7.02
CA LEU A 175 18.29 -12.36 5.89
C LEU A 175 19.15 -11.10 5.89
N ALA A 176 19.66 -10.66 7.04
CA ALA A 176 20.64 -9.57 7.14
C ALA A 176 21.96 -9.89 6.43
N LYS A 177 22.28 -11.17 6.21
CA LYS A 177 23.46 -11.60 5.43
C LYS A 177 23.19 -11.61 3.93
N SER A 178 21.92 -11.53 3.51
CA SER A 178 21.54 -11.49 2.10
C SER A 178 21.89 -10.13 1.51
N PRO A 179 22.54 -10.06 0.34
CA PRO A 179 22.81 -8.79 -0.33
C PRO A 179 21.54 -8.09 -0.85
N LEU A 180 20.39 -8.80 -0.83
CA LEU A 180 19.11 -8.27 -1.30
C LEU A 180 18.34 -7.49 -0.24
N ILE A 181 18.64 -7.67 1.05
CA ILE A 181 17.75 -7.21 2.12
C ILE A 181 18.48 -6.19 2.99
N GLU A 182 17.99 -4.96 2.97
CA GLU A 182 18.34 -3.97 3.99
C GLU A 182 17.42 -4.19 5.20
N ILE A 183 18.00 -4.33 6.41
CA ILE A 183 17.22 -4.35 7.65
C ILE A 183 17.10 -2.93 8.19
N GLY A 184 15.87 -2.42 8.23
CA GLY A 184 15.52 -1.14 8.85
C GLY A 184 15.02 -1.31 10.28
N GLY A 185 14.86 -0.18 10.99
CA GLY A 185 14.17 -0.16 12.29
C GLY A 185 12.74 0.32 12.14
N HIS A 186 11.80 -0.30 12.86
CA HIS A 186 10.41 0.16 12.96
C HIS A 186 10.00 0.53 14.38
N THR A 187 10.94 1.03 15.20
CA THR A 187 10.82 1.80 16.46
C THR A 187 12.13 1.73 17.26
#